data_AF-A0A2A8PYG1-F1
#
_entry.id   AF-A0A2A8PYG1-F1
#
_cell.length_a   1.000
_cell.length_b   1.000
_cell.length_c   1.000
_cell.angle_alpha   90.00
_cell.angle_beta   90.00
_cell.angle_gamma   90.00
#
_symmetry.space_group_name_H-M   'P 1'
#
loop_
_entity.id
_entity.type
_entity.pdbx_description
1 polymer ?
#
loop_
_entity_poly.entity_id
_entity_poly.type
_entity_poly.pdbx_seq_one_letter_code
_entity_poly.pdbx_strand_id
1 'polypeptide(L)' 'MKKVIKSNLSSIVCIGILLIDFNNLSILGYVFLTTSALAFGSILVNVAVTYYCKRKERKYT' A
#
# COMPACT_ATOMS: atom_id res chain seq x y z
N MET A 1 -28.37 1.05 16.11
CA MET A 1 -27.02 1.67 16.18
C MET A 1 -25.91 0.76 16.73
N LYS A 2 -26.17 -0.21 17.64
CA LYS A 2 -25.11 -1.11 18.18
C LYS A 2 -24.42 -2.02 17.14
N LYS A 3 -25.10 -2.40 16.05
CA LYS A 3 -24.56 -3.30 15.01
C LYS A 3 -23.46 -2.65 14.15
N VAL A 4 -23.52 -1.33 13.97
CA VAL A 4 -22.57 -0.58 13.12
C VAL A 4 -21.21 -0.43 13.81
N ILE A 5 -21.21 -0.26 15.15
CA ILE A 5 -19.99 -0.13 15.95
C ILE A 5 -19.20 -1.45 15.97
N LYS A 6 -19.88 -2.61 16.07
CA LYS A 6 -19.22 -3.92 15.98
C LYS A 6 -18.65 -4.20 14.58
N SER A 7 -19.32 -3.77 13.52
CA SER A 7 -18.86 -3.99 12.15
C SER A 7 -17.63 -3.13 11.81
N ASN A 8 -17.55 -1.93 12.41
CA ASN A 8 -16.43 -1.01 12.23
C ASN A 8 -15.35 -1.17 13.30
N LEU A 9 -15.48 -2.13 14.22
CA LEU A 9 -14.52 -2.34 15.31
C LEU A 9 -13.11 -2.60 14.76
N SER A 10 -12.99 -3.37 13.67
CA SER A 10 -11.71 -3.60 12.99
C SER A 10 -11.12 -2.30 12.44
N SER A 11 -11.94 -1.45 11.83
CA SER A 11 -11.51 -0.15 11.31
C SER A 11 -11.10 0.80 12.44
N ILE A 12 -11.87 0.84 13.54
CA ILE A 12 -11.56 1.65 14.73
C ILE A 12 -10.28 1.15 15.42
N VAL A 13 -10.05 -0.16 15.47
CA VAL A 13 -8.81 -0.76 15.98
C VAL A 13 -7.63 -0.43 15.07
N CYS A 14 -7.78 -0.54 13.75
CA CYS A 14 -6.74 -0.14 12.79
C CYS A 14 -6.40 1.35 12.91
N ILE A 15 -7.41 2.21 13.01
CA ILE A 15 -7.23 3.66 13.19
C ILE A 15 -6.62 3.96 14.56
N GLY A 16 -7.04 3.27 15.62
CA GLY A 16 -6.50 3.44 16.97
C GLY A 16 -5.05 2.99 17.10
N ILE A 17 -4.69 1.86 16.48
CA ILE A 17 -3.29 1.41 16.38
C ILE A 17 -2.49 2.42 15.56
N LEU A 18 -2.98 2.85 14.40
CA LEU A 18 -2.36 3.93 13.63
C LEU A 18 -2.16 5.19 14.49
N LEU A 19 -3.15 5.65 15.25
CA LEU A 19 -3.00 6.87 16.06
C LEU A 19 -2.00 6.71 17.22
N ILE A 20 -1.94 5.54 17.86
CA ILE A 20 -0.98 5.28 18.95
C ILE A 20 0.45 5.15 18.40
N ASP A 21 0.61 4.51 17.25
CA ASP A 21 1.91 4.32 16.59
C ASP A 21 2.48 5.60 15.97
N PHE A 22 1.63 6.48 15.41
CA PHE A 22 2.08 7.73 14.77
C PHE A 22 2.57 8.79 15.76
N ASN A 23 2.28 8.64 17.05
CA ASN A 23 2.86 9.50 18.10
C ASN A 23 4.36 9.22 18.32
N ASN A 24 4.87 8.13 17.74
CA ASN A 24 6.26 7.73 17.83
C ASN A 24 6.96 8.01 16.49
N LEU A 25 7.85 9.01 16.47
CA LEU A 25 8.52 9.52 15.25
C LEU A 25 9.19 8.38 14.43
N SER A 26 9.69 7.36 15.12
CA SER A 26 10.34 6.18 14.52
C SER A 26 9.38 5.33 13.68
N ILE A 27 8.12 5.18 14.10
CA ILE A 27 7.13 4.38 13.36
C ILE A 27 6.63 5.14 12.14
N LEU A 28 6.49 6.46 12.21
CA LEU A 28 6.17 7.28 11.03
C LEU A 28 7.23 7.12 9.94
N GLY A 29 8.51 7.11 10.32
CA GLY A 29 9.62 6.82 9.41
C GLY A 29 9.55 5.41 8.81
N TYR A 30 9.19 4.40 9.60
CA TYR A 30 9.02 3.03 9.13
C TYR A 30 7.83 2.87 8.16
N VAL A 31 6.69 3.48 8.46
CA VAL A 31 5.51 3.48 7.58
C VAL A 31 5.83 4.20 6.27
N PHE A 32 6.54 5.33 6.33
CA PHE A 32 6.96 6.05 5.13
C PHE A 32 7.93 5.22 4.28
N LEU A 33 8.92 4.59 4.89
CA LEU A 33 9.91 3.76 4.19
C LEU A 33 9.25 2.55 3.53
N THR A 34 8.37 1.85 4.25
CA THR A 34 7.66 0.68 3.74
C THR A 34 6.70 1.03 2.62
N THR A 35 5.90 2.08 2.76
CA THR A 35 4.99 2.54 1.70
C THR A 35 5.75 3.05 0.47
N SER A 36 6.87 3.75 0.67
CA SER A 36 7.75 4.20 -0.42
C SER A 36 8.36 3.02 -1.18
N ALA A 37 8.86 2.00 -0.48
CA ALA A 37 9.41 0.79 -1.09
C ALA A 37 8.35 0.01 -1.89
N LEU A 38 7.13 -0.12 -1.35
CA LEU A 38 5.99 -0.72 -2.03
C LEU A 38 5.60 0.05 -3.31
N ALA A 39 5.54 1.38 -3.23
CA ALA A 39 5.24 2.23 -4.38
C ALA A 39 6.33 2.12 -5.46
N PHE A 40 7.60 2.09 -5.07
CA PHE A 40 8.70 1.90 -6.01
C PHE A 40 8.65 0.52 -6.68
N GLY A 41 8.38 -0.53 -5.90
CA GLY A 41 8.21 -1.89 -6.41
C GLY A 41 7.07 -2.00 -7.42
N SER A 42 5.93 -1.36 -7.17
CA SER A 42 4.79 -1.38 -8.11
C SER A 42 5.10 -0.66 -9.42
N ILE A 43 5.85 0.44 -9.37
CA ILE A 43 6.32 1.15 -10.58
C ILE A 43 7.24 0.25 -11.39
N LEU A 44 8.21 -0.41 -10.77
CA LEU A 44 9.12 -1.33 -11.47
C LEU A 44 8.38 -2.49 -12.13
N VAL A 45 7.43 -3.09 -11.43
CA VAL A 45 6.58 -4.15 -11.99
C VAL A 45 5.80 -3.62 -13.19
N ASN A 46 5.18 -2.44 -13.06
CA ASN A 46 4.42 -1.83 -14.15
C ASN A 46 5.29 -1.55 -15.39
N VAL A 47 6.52 -1.05 -15.18
CA VAL A 47 7.50 -0.83 -16.25
C VAL A 47 7.89 -2.15 -16.91
N ALA A 48 8.19 -3.19 -16.13
CA ALA A 48 8.56 -4.50 -16.65
C ALA A 48 7.43 -5.14 -17.47
N VAL A 49 6.19 -5.07 -16.98
CA VAL A 49 4.99 -5.55 -17.68
C VAL A 49 4.79 -4.76 -18.97
N THR A 50 4.88 -3.43 -18.93
CA THR A 50 4.74 -2.57 -20.11
C THR A 50 5.78 -2.90 -21.18
N TYR A 51 7.04 -3.10 -20.78
CA TYR A 51 8.11 -3.48 -21.69
C TYR A 51 7.86 -4.85 -22.32
N TYR A 52 7.43 -5.83 -21.52
CA TYR A 52 7.08 -7.15 -22.00
C TYR A 52 5.92 -7.12 -23.02
N CYS A 53 4.84 -6.38 -22.70
CA CYS A 53 3.71 -6.19 -23.60
C CYS A 53 4.15 -5.55 -24.93
N LYS A 54 4.88 -4.43 -24.89
CA LYS A 54 5.41 -3.77 -26.09
C LYS A 54 6.33 -4.67 -26.91
N ARG A 55 7.14 -5.51 -26.24
CA ARG A 55 8.01 -6.48 -26.92
C ARG A 55 7.21 -7.60 -27.60
N LYS A 56 6.10 -8.03 -27.02
CA LYS A 56 5.17 -8.97 -27.66
C LYS A 56 4.49 -8.32 -28.86
N GLU A 57 3.96 -7.11 -28.73
CA GLU A 57 3.27 -6.43 -29.85
C GLU A 57 4.16 -6.29 -31.09
N ARG A 58 5.44 -5.93 -30.91
CA ARG A 58 6.41 -5.85 -32.02
C ARG A 58 6.86 -7.20 -32.58
N LYS A 59 6.59 -8.32 -31.89
CA LYS A 59 6.90 -9.67 -32.40
C LYS A 59 5.76 -10.28 -33.21
N TYR A 60 4.55 -9.74 -33.08
CA TYR A 60 3.35 -10.23 -33.76
C TYR A 60 2.78 -9.21 -34.78
N THR A 61 3.50 -8.11 -35.01
CA THR A 61 3.32 -7.18 -36.15
C THR A 61 4.46 -7.41 -37.12
#